data_AF-A0A2X3IEV6-F1
#
_entry.id   AF-A0A2X3IEV6-F1
#
_cell.length_a   1.000
_cell.length_b   1.000
_cell.length_c   1.000
_cell.angle_alpha   90.00
_cell.angle_beta   90.00
_cell.angle_gamma   90.00
#
_symmetry.space_group_name_H-M   'P 1'
#
loop_
_entity.id
_entity.type
_entity.pdbx_description
1 polymer ?
#
loop_
_entity_poly.entity_id
_entity_poly.type
_entity_poly.pdbx_seq_one_letter_code
_entity_poly.pdbx_strand_id
1 'polypeptide(L)'
;MDIQLKEKILLGEIDLDFSRQDHIEFLKEVYSLYNSAVKVYNKIYDYYKGKTDAIQTYKFVTDRSNLKINLNYIKKFIKEEVSYSVGKELAYESTEGNTNFIKDINYTLSHWESNQNSDLMKYLLMFSEVYELYYLDSKADFCSKIIKPTQGFALKDEFGNVILFIHCFQTKITNKNLLMFIQKIKFIGLMKILFQ
;
A
#
# COMPACT_ATOMS: atom_id res chain seq x y z
N MET A 1 18.31 13.86 -17.69
CA MET A 1 17.75 12.86 -18.63
C MET A 1 16.88 13.50 -19.72
N ASP A 2 17.04 13.03 -20.96
CA ASP A 2 16.27 13.46 -22.16
C ASP A 2 14.77 13.09 -22.07
N ILE A 3 13.90 13.96 -22.58
CA ILE A 3 12.43 13.85 -22.52
C ILE A 3 11.95 12.60 -23.28
N GLN A 4 12.51 12.34 -24.47
CA GLN A 4 12.14 11.19 -25.29
C GLN A 4 12.47 9.87 -24.58
N LEU A 5 13.58 9.82 -23.84
CA LEU A 5 13.94 8.63 -23.07
C LEU A 5 12.95 8.39 -21.91
N LYS A 6 12.46 9.46 -21.26
CA LYS A 6 11.45 9.35 -20.20
C LYS A 6 10.17 8.76 -20.74
N GLU A 7 9.69 9.30 -21.86
CA GLU A 7 8.44 8.85 -22.49
C GLU A 7 8.52 7.38 -22.86
N LYS A 8 9.65 6.92 -23.42
CA LYS A 8 9.85 5.50 -23.74
C LYS A 8 9.86 4.59 -22.51
N ILE A 9 10.42 5.06 -21.39
CA ILE A 9 10.37 4.32 -20.10
C ILE A 9 8.92 4.27 -19.59
N LEU A 10 8.19 5.39 -19.67
CA LEU A 10 6.79 5.48 -19.24
C LEU A 10 5.84 4.64 -20.09
N LEU A 11 6.13 4.51 -21.39
CA LEU A 11 5.42 3.62 -22.32
C LEU A 11 5.86 2.14 -22.18
N GLY A 12 6.84 1.84 -21.32
CA GLY A 12 7.33 0.49 -21.09
C GLY A 12 8.16 -0.10 -22.23
N GLU A 13 8.56 0.73 -23.21
CA GLU A 13 9.39 0.36 -24.37
C GLU A 13 10.85 0.09 -23.98
N ILE A 14 11.33 0.74 -22.92
CA ILE A 14 12.71 0.63 -22.43
C ILE A 14 12.70 0.20 -20.98
N ASP A 15 13.49 -0.83 -20.67
CA ASP A 15 13.73 -1.26 -19.29
C ASP A 15 14.78 -0.38 -18.60
N LEU A 16 14.62 -0.19 -17.30
CA LEU A 16 15.43 0.71 -16.50
C LEU A 16 16.74 0.02 -16.07
N ASP A 17 17.82 0.30 -16.78
CA ASP A 17 19.19 -0.03 -16.35
C ASP A 17 19.68 0.86 -15.19
N PHE A 18 19.87 0.25 -14.00
CA PHE A 18 20.37 0.93 -12.79
C PHE A 18 21.84 1.33 -12.84
N SER A 19 22.59 0.89 -13.85
CA SER A 19 24.01 1.25 -14.02
C SER A 19 24.18 2.56 -14.79
N ARG A 20 23.12 3.05 -15.45
CA ARG A 20 23.14 4.27 -16.25
C ARG A 20 22.76 5.49 -15.42
N GLN A 21 23.56 6.54 -15.54
CA GLN A 21 23.35 7.78 -14.78
C GLN A 21 21.99 8.44 -15.08
N ASP A 22 21.56 8.47 -16.35
CA ASP A 22 20.27 9.05 -16.74
C ASP A 22 19.08 8.35 -16.07
N HIS A 23 19.16 7.02 -15.93
CA HIS A 23 18.12 6.23 -15.29
C HIS A 23 18.14 6.41 -13.77
N ILE A 24 19.31 6.62 -13.17
CA ILE A 24 19.42 7.01 -11.75
C ILE A 24 18.77 8.38 -11.51
N GLU A 25 18.93 9.34 -12.44
CA GLU A 25 18.22 10.62 -12.37
C GLU A 25 16.70 10.44 -12.41
N PHE A 26 16.19 9.59 -13.32
CA PHE A 26 14.77 9.23 -13.34
C PHE A 26 14.29 8.71 -11.99
N LEU A 27 15.02 7.77 -11.39
CA LEU A 27 14.64 7.17 -10.12
C LEU A 27 14.60 8.17 -8.97
N LYS A 28 15.49 9.17 -8.99
CA LYS A 28 15.46 10.28 -8.02
C LYS A 28 14.20 11.12 -8.18
N GLU A 29 13.76 11.37 -9.41
CA GLU A 29 12.49 12.06 -9.67
C GLU A 29 11.30 11.24 -9.15
N VAL A 30 11.23 9.95 -9.45
CA VAL A 30 10.16 9.07 -8.94
C VAL A 30 10.19 8.99 -7.42
N TYR A 31 11.37 8.94 -6.81
CA TYR A 31 11.52 8.97 -5.36
C TYR A 31 11.05 10.29 -4.75
N SER A 32 11.25 11.42 -5.43
CA SER A 32 10.71 12.72 -5.03
C SER A 32 9.18 12.74 -5.03
N LEU A 33 8.55 12.13 -6.04
CA LEU A 33 7.09 11.95 -6.10
C LEU A 33 6.61 11.10 -4.93
N TYR A 34 7.26 9.97 -4.66
CA TYR A 34 6.97 9.14 -3.49
C TYR A 34 7.05 9.93 -2.18
N ASN A 35 8.12 10.69 -1.93
CA ASN A 35 8.27 11.50 -0.72
C ASN A 35 7.14 12.53 -0.56
N SER A 36 6.63 13.07 -1.67
CA SER A 36 5.50 13.98 -1.65
C SER A 36 4.21 13.25 -1.28
N ALA A 37 3.95 12.07 -1.86
CA ALA A 37 2.80 11.23 -1.55
C ALA A 37 2.81 10.74 -0.09
N VAL A 38 3.97 10.34 0.44
CA VAL A 38 4.14 9.89 1.83
C VAL A 38 3.69 10.94 2.83
N LYS A 39 3.93 12.23 2.57
CA LYS A 39 3.46 13.31 3.46
C LYS A 39 1.94 13.30 3.59
N VAL A 40 1.24 13.08 2.48
CA VAL A 40 -0.23 12.99 2.44
C VAL A 40 -0.70 11.77 3.23
N TYR A 41 -0.13 10.59 2.96
CA TYR A 41 -0.52 9.36 3.67
C TYR A 41 -0.19 9.40 5.16
N ASN A 42 0.91 10.03 5.57
CA ASN A 42 1.22 10.23 6.99
C ASN A 42 0.17 11.10 7.67
N LYS A 43 -0.27 12.18 7.01
CA LYS A 43 -1.36 13.03 7.52
C LYS A 43 -2.67 12.25 7.65
N ILE A 44 -3.03 11.45 6.65
CA ILE A 44 -4.21 10.56 6.70
C ILE A 44 -4.10 9.61 7.90
N TYR A 45 -2.92 9.01 8.10
CA TYR A 45 -2.68 8.10 9.21
C TYR A 45 -2.77 8.78 10.58
N ASP A 46 -2.34 10.04 10.69
CA ASP A 46 -2.51 10.84 11.90
C ASP A 46 -3.98 11.10 12.22
N TYR A 47 -4.82 11.38 11.22
CA TYR A 47 -6.26 11.49 11.40
C TYR A 47 -6.86 10.16 11.88
N TYR A 48 -6.45 9.02 11.29
CA TYR A 48 -6.84 7.70 11.78
C TYR A 48 -6.38 7.44 13.23
N LYS A 49 -5.27 8.03 13.69
CA LYS A 49 -4.83 7.98 15.10
C LYS A 49 -5.56 8.96 16.02
N GLY A 50 -6.40 9.86 15.49
CA GLY A 50 -7.07 10.90 16.27
C GLY A 50 -6.20 12.13 16.52
N LYS A 51 -5.09 12.28 15.77
CA LYS A 51 -4.22 13.44 15.77
C LYS A 51 -4.65 14.41 14.66
N THR A 52 -5.86 14.93 14.77
CA THR A 52 -6.41 15.85 13.76
C THR A 52 -5.79 17.24 13.87
N ASP A 53 -5.78 17.99 12.77
CA ASP A 53 -5.32 19.38 12.76
C ASP A 53 -6.09 20.21 13.81
N ALA A 54 -7.41 20.00 13.92
CA ALA A 54 -8.26 20.69 14.89
C ALA A 54 -7.82 20.51 16.35
N ILE A 55 -7.31 19.33 16.72
CA ILE A 55 -6.79 19.07 18.08
C ILE A 55 -5.40 19.68 18.25
N GLN A 56 -4.55 19.58 17.23
CA GLN A 56 -3.16 20.05 17.26
C GLN A 56 -3.05 21.59 17.24
N THR A 57 -3.86 22.26 16.42
CA THR A 57 -3.82 23.72 16.20
C THR A 57 -4.82 24.48 17.08
N TYR A 58 -5.47 23.81 18.02
CA TYR A 58 -6.46 24.44 18.88
C TYR A 58 -5.83 25.55 19.71
N LYS A 59 -6.37 26.77 19.58
CA LYS A 59 -5.94 27.94 20.35
C LYS A 59 -6.68 27.98 21.68
N PHE A 60 -5.94 27.92 22.78
CA PHE A 60 -6.50 28.06 24.12
C PHE A 60 -6.90 29.52 24.36
N VAL A 61 -8.12 29.74 24.86
CA VAL A 61 -8.59 31.04 25.32
C VAL A 61 -8.57 31.03 26.85
N THR A 62 -7.83 31.93 27.47
CA THR A 62 -7.64 31.95 28.94
C THR A 62 -8.90 32.31 29.71
N ASP A 63 -9.82 33.06 29.07
CA ASP A 63 -10.96 33.65 29.75
C ASP A 63 -12.20 32.74 29.78
N ARG A 64 -12.10 31.52 29.23
CA ARG A 64 -13.20 30.55 29.14
C ARG A 64 -12.70 29.12 29.31
N SER A 65 -13.61 28.21 29.64
CA SER A 65 -13.31 26.78 29.67
C SER A 65 -13.04 26.25 28.25
N ASN A 66 -11.93 25.54 28.06
CA ASN A 66 -11.49 24.99 26.79
C ASN A 66 -11.78 23.47 26.74
N LEU A 67 -13.03 23.09 26.55
CA LEU A 67 -13.40 21.67 26.37
C LEU A 67 -13.06 21.21 24.94
N LYS A 68 -12.31 20.10 24.82
CA LYS A 68 -12.00 19.45 23.54
C LYS A 68 -12.59 18.05 23.52
N ILE A 69 -13.33 17.73 22.46
CA ILE A 69 -13.85 16.37 22.21
C ILE A 69 -12.96 15.73 21.14
N ASN A 70 -12.26 14.65 21.50
CA ASN A 70 -11.42 13.89 20.58
C ASN A 70 -12.06 12.53 20.23
N LEU A 71 -13.27 12.57 19.67
CA LEU A 71 -13.95 11.35 19.23
C LEU A 71 -13.58 11.06 17.77
N ASN A 72 -12.92 9.92 17.55
CA ASN A 72 -12.39 9.57 16.24
C ASN A 72 -13.38 8.72 15.43
N TYR A 73 -14.30 9.38 14.75
CA TYR A 73 -15.28 8.74 13.88
C TYR A 73 -14.65 8.02 12.69
N ILE A 74 -13.58 8.56 12.10
CA ILE A 74 -12.87 7.93 10.97
C ILE A 74 -12.38 6.53 11.34
N LYS A 75 -11.70 6.41 12.49
CA LYS A 75 -11.25 5.11 13.00
C LYS A 75 -12.41 4.18 13.32
N LYS A 76 -13.53 4.71 13.82
CA LYS A 76 -14.72 3.92 14.13
C LYS A 76 -15.35 3.34 12.86
N PHE A 77 -15.63 4.17 11.85
CA PHE A 77 -16.22 3.72 10.60
C PHE A 77 -15.35 2.70 9.87
N ILE A 78 -14.03 2.94 9.78
CA ILE A 78 -13.11 1.98 9.15
C ILE A 78 -13.14 0.64 9.88
N LYS A 79 -13.16 0.64 11.22
CA LYS A 79 -13.22 -0.62 11.99
C LYS A 79 -14.53 -1.36 11.77
N GLU A 80 -15.65 -0.64 11.79
CA GLU A 80 -16.98 -1.22 11.58
C GLU A 80 -17.08 -1.85 10.19
N GLU A 81 -16.65 -1.13 9.15
CA GLU A 81 -16.65 -1.63 7.77
C GLU A 81 -15.77 -2.87 7.62
N VAL A 82 -14.52 -2.84 8.11
CA VAL A 82 -13.61 -4.00 8.04
C VAL A 82 -14.21 -5.23 8.74
N SER A 83 -14.78 -5.05 9.94
CA SER A 83 -15.41 -6.15 10.67
C SER A 83 -16.65 -6.69 9.97
N TYR A 84 -17.40 -5.85 9.26
CA TYR A 84 -18.57 -6.26 8.51
C TYR A 84 -18.19 -7.02 7.22
N SER A 85 -17.27 -6.47 6.42
CA SER A 85 -16.93 -7.02 5.10
C SER A 85 -16.04 -8.27 5.18
N VAL A 86 -15.02 -8.25 6.04
CA VAL A 86 -13.96 -9.27 6.09
C VAL A 86 -13.65 -9.74 7.52
N GLY A 87 -14.58 -9.53 8.45
CA GLY A 87 -14.46 -10.04 9.83
C GLY A 87 -14.71 -11.55 9.95
N LYS A 88 -15.22 -12.18 8.90
CA LYS A 88 -15.29 -13.64 8.75
C LYS A 88 -14.38 -14.07 7.59
N GLU A 89 -13.93 -15.32 7.67
CA GLU A 89 -13.16 -15.94 6.59
C GLU A 89 -13.97 -16.00 5.30
N LEU A 90 -13.29 -15.84 4.18
CA LEU A 90 -13.90 -15.90 2.85
C LEU A 90 -14.27 -17.36 2.54
N ALA A 91 -15.50 -17.57 2.08
CA ALA A 91 -15.94 -18.85 1.55
C ALA A 91 -15.84 -18.84 0.03
N TYR A 92 -15.27 -19.90 -0.55
CA TYR A 92 -15.16 -20.08 -2.00
C TYR A 92 -16.18 -21.10 -2.48
N GLU A 93 -16.78 -20.83 -3.63
CA GLU A 93 -17.68 -21.74 -4.33
C GLU A 93 -17.20 -21.92 -5.78
N SER A 94 -17.29 -23.14 -6.30
CA SER A 94 -16.88 -23.46 -7.66
C SER A 94 -18.12 -23.56 -8.54
N THR A 95 -18.17 -22.75 -9.60
CA THR A 95 -19.23 -22.78 -10.62
C THR A 95 -19.28 -24.12 -11.37
N GLU A 96 -18.15 -24.80 -11.47
CA GLU A 96 -18.01 -26.11 -12.13
C GLU A 96 -18.12 -27.29 -11.13
N GLY A 97 -18.40 -27.01 -9.85
CA GLY A 97 -18.51 -28.05 -8.82
C GLY A 97 -17.19 -28.69 -8.42
N ASN A 98 -16.05 -28.10 -8.77
CA ASN A 98 -14.72 -28.64 -8.45
C ASN A 98 -14.35 -28.35 -6.99
N THR A 99 -14.79 -29.23 -6.09
CA THR A 99 -14.50 -29.14 -4.66
C THR A 99 -13.02 -29.38 -4.31
N ASN A 100 -12.27 -30.07 -5.17
CA ASN A 100 -10.84 -30.31 -4.93
C ASN A 100 -10.03 -29.01 -5.08
N PHE A 101 -10.36 -28.19 -6.09
CA PHE A 101 -9.73 -26.89 -6.28
C PHE A 101 -9.93 -25.96 -5.07
N ILE A 102 -11.12 -25.98 -4.45
CA ILE A 102 -11.40 -25.22 -3.22
C ILE A 102 -10.50 -25.69 -2.06
N LYS A 103 -10.30 -27.02 -1.93
CA LYS A 103 -9.40 -27.58 -0.92
C LYS A 103 -7.96 -27.14 -1.16
N ASP A 104 -7.52 -27.09 -2.41
CA ASP A 104 -6.17 -26.65 -2.78
C ASP A 104 -5.94 -25.17 -2.44
N ILE A 105 -6.94 -24.31 -2.69
CA ILE A 105 -6.90 -22.89 -2.27
C ILE A 105 -6.76 -22.79 -0.75
N ASN A 106 -7.64 -23.47 -0.01
CA ASN A 106 -7.64 -23.43 1.45
C ASN A 106 -6.33 -23.95 2.04
N TYR A 107 -5.78 -25.03 1.47
CA TYR A 107 -4.48 -25.57 1.87
C TYR A 107 -3.36 -24.56 1.60
N THR A 108 -3.32 -24.00 0.39
CA THR A 108 -2.30 -23.03 -0.03
C THR A 108 -2.32 -21.78 0.84
N LEU A 109 -3.50 -21.26 1.21
CA LEU A 109 -3.64 -20.04 2.01
C LEU A 109 -3.60 -20.29 3.53
N SER A 110 -3.62 -21.55 3.99
CA SER A 110 -3.73 -21.88 5.41
C SER A 110 -2.61 -21.32 6.30
N HIS A 111 -1.43 -21.07 5.72
CA HIS A 111 -0.27 -20.52 6.42
C HIS A 111 -0.28 -18.99 6.52
N TRP A 112 -1.24 -18.31 5.86
CA TRP A 112 -1.36 -16.86 5.91
C TRP A 112 -1.82 -16.39 7.28
N GLU A 113 -1.46 -15.15 7.63
CA GLU A 113 -1.96 -14.54 8.86
C GLU A 113 -3.49 -14.42 8.79
N SER A 114 -4.18 -14.84 9.86
CA SER A 114 -5.65 -14.79 9.93
C SER A 114 -6.21 -13.39 9.70
N ASN A 115 -5.45 -12.36 10.07
CA ASN A 115 -5.84 -10.97 9.93
C ASN A 115 -5.43 -10.35 8.58
N GLN A 116 -4.82 -11.09 7.64
CA GLN A 116 -4.30 -10.56 6.38
C GLN A 116 -5.37 -9.75 5.63
N ASN A 117 -6.55 -10.34 5.38
CA ASN A 117 -7.63 -9.68 4.65
C ASN A 117 -8.19 -8.46 5.40
N SER A 118 -8.34 -8.58 6.73
CA SER A 118 -8.76 -7.48 7.60
C SER A 118 -7.78 -6.32 7.56
N ASP A 119 -6.48 -6.60 7.58
CA ASP A 119 -5.43 -5.60 7.51
C ASP A 119 -5.36 -4.94 6.13
N LEU A 120 -5.48 -5.74 5.07
CA LEU A 120 -5.52 -5.24 3.69
C LEU A 120 -6.69 -4.27 3.49
N MET A 121 -7.90 -4.68 3.88
CA MET A 121 -9.10 -3.84 3.78
C MET A 121 -8.99 -2.57 4.64
N LYS A 122 -8.47 -2.69 5.86
CA LYS A 122 -8.23 -1.53 6.74
C LYS A 122 -7.29 -0.51 6.11
N TYR A 123 -6.17 -0.95 5.52
CA TYR A 123 -5.23 -0.04 4.86
C TYR A 123 -5.82 0.54 3.56
N LEU A 124 -6.57 -0.26 2.81
CA LEU A 124 -7.28 0.20 1.62
C LEU A 124 -8.31 1.28 1.95
N LEU A 125 -9.18 1.07 2.93
CA LEU A 125 -10.17 2.06 3.34
C LEU A 125 -9.53 3.33 3.88
N MET A 126 -8.40 3.20 4.58
CA MET A 126 -7.70 4.34 5.13
C MET A 126 -6.99 5.17 4.06
N PHE A 127 -6.28 4.55 3.12
CA PHE A 127 -5.41 5.25 2.16
C PHE A 127 -5.96 5.30 0.74
N SER A 128 -7.10 4.65 0.47
CA SER A 128 -7.70 4.42 -0.85
C SER A 128 -6.83 3.62 -1.83
N GLU A 129 -5.62 3.22 -1.41
CA GLU A 129 -4.66 2.45 -2.17
C GLU A 129 -3.82 1.60 -1.21
N VAL A 130 -3.55 0.37 -1.59
CA VAL A 130 -2.64 -0.53 -0.88
C VAL A 130 -2.01 -1.50 -1.88
N TYR A 131 -0.82 -1.98 -1.56
CA TYR A 131 -0.07 -2.89 -2.42
C TYR A 131 0.09 -4.24 -1.73
N GLU A 132 -0.02 -5.33 -2.49
CA GLU A 132 0.40 -6.66 -2.06
C GLU A 132 1.58 -7.14 -2.90
N LEU A 133 2.64 -7.58 -2.21
CA LEU A 133 3.80 -8.21 -2.81
C LEU A 133 3.69 -9.72 -2.59
N TYR A 134 3.51 -10.46 -3.67
CA TYR A 134 3.50 -11.92 -3.64
C TYR A 134 4.91 -12.47 -3.82
N TYR A 135 5.27 -13.49 -3.04
CA TYR A 135 6.58 -14.14 -3.10
C TYR A 135 6.49 -15.61 -2.68
N LEU A 136 7.48 -16.40 -3.08
CA LEU A 136 7.67 -17.76 -2.57
C LEU A 136 8.69 -17.71 -1.43
N ASP A 137 8.38 -18.36 -0.33
CA ASP A 137 9.30 -18.50 0.79
C ASP A 137 10.35 -19.60 0.53
N SER A 138 11.23 -19.86 1.51
CA SER A 138 12.25 -20.91 1.41
C SER A 138 11.69 -22.34 1.28
N LYS A 139 10.42 -22.55 1.60
CA LYS A 139 9.70 -23.83 1.51
C LYS A 139 8.87 -23.93 0.23
N ALA A 140 8.93 -22.91 -0.65
CA ALA A 140 8.09 -22.75 -1.82
C ALA A 140 6.60 -22.55 -1.49
N ASP A 141 6.29 -22.07 -0.28
CA ASP A 141 4.94 -21.66 0.10
C ASP A 141 4.62 -20.28 -0.51
N PHE A 142 3.41 -20.11 -1.03
CA PHE A 142 2.94 -18.86 -1.64
C PHE A 142 2.53 -17.84 -0.58
N CYS A 143 3.32 -16.80 -0.38
CA CYS A 143 3.11 -15.77 0.63
C CYS A 143 2.73 -14.42 0.02
N SER A 144 2.02 -13.59 0.81
CA SER A 144 1.74 -12.19 0.51
C SER A 144 2.24 -11.28 1.61
N LYS A 145 2.80 -10.13 1.22
CA LYS A 145 3.16 -9.04 2.13
C LYS A 145 2.40 -7.78 1.76
N ILE A 146 1.65 -7.25 2.72
CA ILE A 146 0.97 -5.96 2.58
C ILE A 146 2.00 -4.84 2.70
N ILE A 147 2.02 -3.96 1.70
CA ILE A 147 2.84 -2.75 1.68
C ILE A 147 1.91 -1.54 1.67
N LYS A 148 2.04 -0.72 2.71
CA LYS A 148 1.27 0.52 2.87
C LYS A 148 1.83 1.58 1.91
N PRO A 149 1.01 2.54 1.46
CA PRO A 149 1.50 3.67 0.64
C PRO A 149 2.52 4.57 1.36
N THR A 150 2.60 4.51 2.69
CA THR A 150 3.68 5.17 3.45
C THR A 150 5.04 4.51 3.26
N GLN A 151 5.07 3.26 2.80
CA GLN A 151 6.27 2.42 2.62
C GLN A 151 6.43 1.93 1.18
N GLY A 152 5.49 2.25 0.28
CA GLY A 152 5.47 1.75 -1.08
C GLY A 152 4.86 2.75 -2.05
N PHE A 153 5.29 2.70 -3.31
CA PHE A 153 4.78 3.56 -4.37
C PHE A 153 4.87 2.87 -5.72
N ALA A 154 3.75 2.80 -6.43
CA ALA A 154 3.70 2.32 -7.80
C ALA A 154 3.64 3.49 -8.78
N LEU A 155 4.65 3.62 -9.63
CA LEU A 155 4.60 4.42 -10.84
C LEU A 155 3.84 3.62 -11.90
N LYS A 156 2.79 4.23 -12.46
CA LYS A 156 1.92 3.60 -13.45
C LYS A 156 1.95 4.37 -14.76
N ASP A 157 1.71 3.66 -15.85
CA ASP A 157 1.45 4.28 -17.15
C ASP A 157 0.03 4.88 -17.20
N GLU A 158 -0.34 5.47 -18.34
CA GLU A 158 -1.67 6.03 -18.57
C GLU A 158 -2.79 4.97 -18.56
N PHE A 159 -2.44 3.70 -18.76
CA PHE A 159 -3.36 2.55 -18.78
C PHE A 159 -3.48 1.86 -17.42
N GLY A 160 -2.73 2.29 -16.41
CA GLY A 160 -2.72 1.73 -15.06
C GLY A 160 -1.75 0.57 -14.83
N ASN A 161 -0.93 0.19 -15.82
CA ASN A 161 0.10 -0.82 -15.66
C ASN A 161 1.25 -0.30 -14.80
N VAL A 162 1.75 -1.13 -13.88
CA VAL A 162 2.87 -0.74 -13.01
C VAL A 162 4.19 -0.82 -13.78
N ILE A 163 4.80 0.33 -14.03
CA ILE A 163 6.12 0.46 -14.67
C ILE A 163 7.22 0.15 -13.64
N LEU A 164 7.09 0.75 -12.46
CA LEU A 164 8.08 0.67 -11.39
C LEU A 164 7.38 0.70 -10.05
N PHE A 165 7.81 -0.17 -9.13
CA PHE A 165 7.40 -0.14 -7.74
C PHE A 165 8.59 0.14 -6.84
N ILE A 166 8.43 1.07 -5.92
CA ILE A 166 9.41 1.42 -4.89
C ILE A 166 8.88 0.90 -3.56
N HIS A 167 9.69 0.11 -2.84
CA HIS A 167 9.43 -0.25 -1.44
C HIS A 167 10.54 0.29 -0.53
N CYS A 168 10.15 1.11 0.44
CA CYS A 168 11.04 1.66 1.46
C CYS A 168 10.82 0.97 2.80
N PHE A 169 11.89 0.43 3.39
CA PHE A 169 11.81 -0.23 4.70
C PHE A 169 13.09 -0.04 5.51
N GLN A 170 12.96 -0.16 6.83
CA GLN A 170 14.08 -0.13 7.77
C GLN A 170 14.41 -1.53 8.24
N THR A 171 15.69 -1.90 8.16
CA THR A 171 16.17 -3.14 8.79
C THR A 171 16.43 -2.90 10.26
N LYS A 172 15.93 -3.78 11.13
CA LYS A 172 16.13 -3.70 12.59
C LYS A 172 17.60 -3.73 13.01
N ILE A 173 18.47 -4.33 12.20
CA ILE A 173 19.89 -4.54 12.53
C ILE A 173 20.69 -3.26 12.28
N THR A 174 20.52 -2.62 11.13
CA THR A 174 21.36 -1.50 10.71
C THR A 174 20.70 -0.13 10.91
N ASN A 175 19.38 -0.09 11.18
CA ASN A 175 18.56 1.13 11.23
C ASN A 175 18.70 2.04 9.99
N LYS A 176 19.22 1.50 8.88
CA LYS A 176 19.32 2.20 7.60
C LYS A 176 18.02 2.02 6.83
N ASN A 177 17.57 3.10 6.19
CA ASN A 177 16.50 3.05 5.21
C ASN A 177 17.04 2.34 3.96
N LEU A 178 16.46 1.19 3.63
CA LEU A 178 16.71 0.49 2.39
C LEU A 178 15.60 0.81 1.39
N LEU A 179 16.01 0.91 0.13
CA LEU A 179 15.16 1.11 -1.03
C LEU A 179 15.24 -0.15 -1.88
N MET A 180 14.10 -0.77 -2.11
CA MET A 180 13.97 -1.85 -3.08
C MET A 180 13.18 -1.32 -4.28
N PHE A 181 13.76 -1.48 -5.47
CA PHE A 181 13.13 -1.15 -6.73
C PHE A 181 12.72 -2.44 -7.42
N ILE A 182 11.46 -2.52 -7.82
CA ILE A 182 10.89 -3.64 -8.55
C ILE A 182 10.42 -3.12 -9.91
N GLN A 183 11.03 -3.62 -10.99
CA GLN A 183 10.63 -3.34 -12.36
C GLN A 183 9.95 -4.55 -12.97
N LYS A 184 8.92 -4.32 -13.80
CA LYS A 184 8.21 -5.35 -14.56
C LYS A 184 8.10 -6.67 -13.80
N ILE A 185 7.21 -6.73 -12.81
CA ILE A 185 6.87 -7.98 -12.11
C ILE A 185 5.37 -8.26 -12.30
N LYS A 186 5.10 -9.47 -12.80
CA LYS A 186 3.77 -10.06 -13.09
C LYS A 186 2.80 -10.12 -11.90
N PHE A 187 3.22 -9.81 -10.68
CA PHE A 187 2.44 -10.05 -9.46
C PHE A 187 2.69 -8.97 -8.39
N ILE A 188 2.29 -7.73 -8.69
CA ILE A 188 1.93 -6.77 -7.63
C ILE A 188 0.42 -6.60 -7.73
N GLY A 189 -0.29 -7.08 -6.70
CA GLY A 189 -1.72 -6.82 -6.55
C GLY A 189 -1.90 -5.36 -6.13
N LEU A 190 -2.45 -4.53 -7.02
CA LEU A 190 -2.87 -3.19 -6.67
C LEU A 190 -4.38 -3.21 -6.40
N MET A 191 -4.78 -2.86 -5.18
CA MET A 191 -6.19 -2.64 -4.86
C MET A 191 -6.42 -1.14 -4.67
N LYS A 192 -7.31 -0.55 -5.48
CA LYS A 192 -7.71 0.86 -5.40
C LYS A 192 -9.24 0.93 -5.40
N ILE A 193 -9.80 1.72 -4.49
CA ILE A 193 -11.24 2.04 -4.51
C ILE A 193 -11.42 3.31 -5.32
N LEU A 194 -12.16 3.23 -6.42
CA LEU A 194 -12.67 4.40 -7.13
C LEU A 194 -14.03 4.74 -6.52
N PHE A 195 -14.13 5.87 -5.81
CA PHE A 195 -15.43 6.44 -5.49
C PHE A 195 -15.95 7.13 -6.76
N GLN A 196 -17.02 6.59 -7.35
CA GLN A 196 -17.85 7.27 -8.35
C GLN A 196 -18.81 8.24 -7.67
#